data_AF-M0BTF2-F1
#
_entry.id   AF-M0BTF2-F1
#
_cell.length_a   1.000
_cell.length_b   1.000
_cell.length_c   1.000
_cell.angle_alpha   90.00
_cell.angle_beta   90.00
_cell.angle_gamma   90.00
#
_symmetry.space_group_name_H-M   'P 1'
#
loop_
_entity.id
_entity.type
_entity.pdbx_description
1 polymer ?
#
loop_
_entity_poly.entity_id
_entity_poly.type
_entity_poly.pdbx_seq_one_letter_code
_entity_poly.pdbx_strand_id
1 'polypeptide(L)' 'MTGRGGAHNVEAEPDGQIGGSDYEFNSGGPTAASGTTYEQPFDDAGLALYHCEPYLSVGMKGAIVIES' A
#
# COMPACT_ATOMS: atom_id res chain seq x y z
N MET A 1 -14.76 -2.91 -21.30
CA MET A 1 -13.56 -2.64 -20.47
C MET A 1 -12.33 -2.86 -21.34
N THR A 2 -11.30 -2.01 -21.26
CA THR A 2 -10.09 -2.09 -22.12
C THR A 2 -9.02 -3.06 -21.61
N GLY A 3 -9.25 -3.72 -20.46
CA GLY A 3 -8.34 -4.75 -19.91
C GLY A 3 -7.03 -4.22 -19.31
N ARG A 4 -6.87 -2.91 -19.15
CA ARG A 4 -5.59 -2.27 -18.73
C ARG A 4 -5.40 -2.13 -17.21
N GLY A 5 -6.33 -2.62 -16.39
CA GLY A 5 -6.35 -2.30 -14.95
C GLY A 5 -6.76 -0.85 -14.68
N GLY A 6 -7.05 -0.53 -13.41
CA GLY A 6 -7.34 0.84 -12.96
C GLY A 6 -6.13 1.50 -12.31
N ALA A 7 -6.33 2.67 -11.69
CA ALA A 7 -5.26 3.36 -10.98
C ALA A 7 -4.98 2.71 -9.62
N HIS A 8 -3.71 2.50 -9.27
CA HIS A 8 -3.29 1.87 -8.02
C HIS A 8 -2.22 2.70 -7.30
N ASN A 9 -2.15 2.54 -5.99
CA ASN A 9 -1.10 3.05 -5.11
C ASN A 9 -0.89 2.08 -3.94
N VAL A 10 0.09 2.41 -3.10
CA VAL A 10 0.43 1.69 -1.89
C VAL A 10 0.54 2.69 -0.75
N GLU A 11 -0.28 2.52 0.27
CA GLU A 11 -0.30 3.41 1.44
C GLU A 11 -0.47 2.60 2.73
N ALA A 12 0.35 2.91 3.71
CA ALA A 12 0.18 2.53 5.10
C ALA A 12 -0.22 3.78 5.88
N GLU A 13 -1.47 3.81 6.33
CA GLU A 13 -2.06 4.87 7.14
C GLU A 13 -2.52 4.23 8.47
N PRO A 14 -1.64 4.17 9.50
CA PRO A 14 -1.91 3.44 10.74
C PRO A 14 -3.19 3.89 11.44
N ASP A 15 -3.48 5.20 11.37
CA ASP A 15 -4.62 5.83 12.05
C ASP A 15 -5.93 5.80 11.24
N GLY A 16 -5.85 5.60 9.92
CA GLY A 16 -6.95 5.92 9.02
C GLY A 16 -7.75 4.74 8.46
N GLN A 17 -7.14 3.55 8.32
CA GLN A 17 -7.79 2.50 7.50
C GLN A 17 -7.62 1.06 7.94
N ILE A 18 -6.39 0.56 8.07
CA ILE A 18 -6.15 -0.86 8.31
C ILE A 18 -5.93 -1.11 9.81
N GLY A 19 -5.47 -0.09 10.54
CA GLY A 19 -5.23 -0.11 11.97
C GLY A 19 -4.04 -0.99 12.33
N GLY A 20 -3.07 -0.45 13.08
CA GLY A 20 -1.99 -1.26 13.65
C GLY A 20 -0.90 -1.66 12.67
N SER A 21 -0.64 -0.85 11.63
CA SER A 21 0.66 -0.88 10.97
C SER A 21 1.70 -0.24 11.89
N ASP A 22 2.86 -0.88 12.04
CA ASP A 22 4.03 -0.29 12.71
C ASP A 22 4.74 0.74 11.82
N TYR A 23 4.33 0.81 10.54
CA TYR A 23 4.92 1.67 9.51
C TYR A 23 3.89 2.62 8.91
N GLU A 24 4.33 3.84 8.59
CA GLU A 24 3.57 4.83 7.83
C GLU A 24 4.33 5.16 6.53
N PHE A 25 3.65 5.07 5.39
CA PHE A 25 4.23 5.40 4.09
C PHE A 25 3.14 5.62 3.03
N ASN A 26 3.44 6.39 2.00
CA ASN A 26 2.50 6.72 0.93
C ASN A 26 3.26 6.85 -0.41
N SER A 27 2.84 6.06 -1.40
CA SER A 27 3.46 6.06 -2.74
C SER A 27 3.08 7.26 -3.63
N GLY A 28 2.33 8.22 -3.09
CA GLY A 28 1.59 9.25 -3.80
C GLY A 28 0.20 8.79 -4.26
N GLY A 29 -0.47 9.68 -4.99
CA GLY A 29 -1.80 9.42 -5.52
C GLY A 29 -1.86 8.24 -6.52
N PRO A 30 -3.01 7.57 -6.65
CA PRO A 30 -3.17 6.43 -7.54
C PRO A 30 -2.77 6.70 -8.99
N THR A 31 -1.95 5.81 -9.56
CA THR A 31 -1.47 5.89 -10.94
C THR A 31 -2.05 4.77 -11.79
N ALA A 32 -2.53 5.11 -12.99
CA ALA A 32 -2.93 4.14 -14.01
C ALA A 32 -1.81 3.81 -15.01
N ALA A 33 -0.62 4.41 -14.84
CA ALA A 33 0.52 4.16 -15.72
C ALA A 33 1.16 2.81 -15.38
N SER A 34 1.29 1.95 -16.40
CA SER A 34 2.02 0.70 -16.27
C SER A 34 3.51 0.96 -16.08
N GLY A 35 4.16 0.19 -15.20
CA GLY A 35 5.60 0.29 -14.96
C GLY A 35 5.99 1.41 -13.98
N THR A 36 5.04 2.06 -13.32
CA THR A 36 5.34 2.89 -12.14
C THR A 36 5.75 1.99 -10.98
N THR A 37 6.86 2.34 -10.33
CA THR A 37 7.39 1.65 -9.15
C THR A 37 7.46 2.61 -7.97
N TYR A 38 7.25 2.08 -6.78
CA TYR A 38 7.49 2.75 -5.51
C TYR A 38 8.36 1.83 -4.65
N GLU A 39 9.32 2.41 -3.93
CA GLU A 39 10.24 1.69 -3.05
C GLU A 39 10.11 2.23 -1.63
N GLN A 40 9.98 1.31 -0.67
CA GLN A 40 9.92 1.60 0.76
C GLN A 40 10.93 0.70 1.49
N PRO A 41 12.00 1.24 2.06
CA PRO A 41 12.89 0.49 2.94
C PRO A 41 12.22 0.25 4.30
N PHE A 42 12.61 -0.84 4.97
CA PHE A 42 12.19 -1.17 6.33
C PHE A 42 13.44 -1.41 7.17
N ASP A 43 13.59 -0.67 8.26
CA ASP A 43 14.81 -0.66 9.07
C ASP A 43 14.70 -1.53 10.34
N ASP A 44 13.47 -1.80 10.80
CA ASP A 44 13.19 -2.50 12.06
C ASP A 44 12.23 -3.69 11.87
N ALA A 45 12.31 -4.67 12.77
CA ALA A 45 11.30 -5.73 12.81
C ALA A 45 9.91 -5.13 13.12
N GLY A 46 8.87 -5.63 12.46
CA GLY A 46 7.51 -5.11 12.61
C GLY A 46 6.55 -5.56 11.51
N LEU A 47 5.34 -5.01 11.57
CA LEU A 47 4.26 -5.30 10.64
C LEU A 47 3.88 -4.03 9.86
N ALA A 48 4.13 -4.04 8.55
CA ALA A 48 3.68 -3.00 7.64
C ALA A 48 2.36 -3.43 6.98
N LEU A 49 1.23 -2.91 7.48
CA LEU A 49 -0.07 -3.07 6.83
C LEU A 49 -0.29 -1.96 5.82
N TYR A 50 -0.62 -2.33 4.58
CA TYR A 50 -0.83 -1.36 3.50
C TYR A 50 -2.07 -1.67 2.67
N HIS A 51 -2.55 -0.66 1.96
CA HIS A 51 -3.71 -0.75 1.09
C HIS A 51 -3.50 0.08 -0.18
N CYS A 52 -4.45 -0.06 -1.10
CA CYS A 52 -4.61 0.84 -2.23
C CYS A 52 -5.89 1.66 -2.04
N GLU A 53 -5.78 3.00 -2.01
CA GLU A 53 -6.90 3.89 -1.64
C GLU A 53 -8.18 3.63 -2.46
N PRO A 54 -8.14 3.56 -3.82
CA PRO A 54 -9.36 3.39 -4.62
C PRO A 54 -10.05 2.04 -4.42
N TYR A 55 -9.34 1.05 -3.87
CA TYR A 55 -9.82 -0.33 -3.76
C TYR A 55 -9.79 -0.86 -2.33
N LEU A 56 -9.64 0.01 -1.33
CA LEU A 56 -9.70 -0.37 0.08
C LEU A 56 -10.99 -1.12 0.42
N SER A 57 -12.13 -0.55 0.03
CA SER A 57 -13.47 -1.05 0.36
C SER A 57 -13.77 -2.41 -0.28
N VAL A 58 -13.06 -2.75 -1.35
CA VAL A 58 -13.15 -4.04 -2.05
C VAL A 58 -11.98 -4.98 -1.73
N GLY A 59 -11.17 -4.63 -0.72
CA GLY A 59 -10.22 -5.55 -0.09
C GLY A 59 -8.82 -5.55 -0.68
N MET A 60 -8.43 -4.53 -1.46
CA MET A 60 -7.03 -4.41 -1.90
C MET A 60 -6.15 -3.93 -0.74
N LYS A 61 -5.76 -4.90 0.09
CA LYS A 61 -4.96 -4.77 1.30
C LYS A 61 -3.80 -5.76 1.22
N GLY A 62 -2.71 -5.44 1.90
CA GLY A 62 -1.57 -6.32 2.04
C GLY A 62 -0.86 -6.10 3.37
N ALA A 63 0.03 -7.04 3.68
CA ALA A 63 0.86 -7.01 4.87
C ALA A 63 2.27 -7.43 4.49
N ILE A 64 3.27 -6.74 5.04
CA ILE A 64 4.67 -7.14 5.02
C ILE A 64 5.07 -7.36 6.48
N VAL A 65 5.58 -8.55 6.78
CA VAL A 65 6.18 -8.87 8.08
C VAL A 65 7.69 -8.74 7.92
N ILE A 66 8.30 -7.93 8.77
CA ILE A 66 9.74 -7.71 8.82
C ILE A 66 10.28 -8.45 10.03
N GLU A 67 11.19 -9.39 9.78
CA GLU A 67 11.89 -10.16 10.81
C GLU A 67 13.39 -9.82 10.77
N SER A 68 14.03 -9.89 11.94
CA SER A 68 15.45 -9.61 12.17
C SER A 68 16.37 -10.77 11.80
#